data_AF-A0A9J6AAN2-F1
#
_entry.id   AF-A0A9J6AAN2-F1
#
_cell.length_a   1.000
_cell.length_b   1.000
_cell.length_c   1.000
_cell.angle_alpha   90.00
_cell.angle_beta   90.00
_cell.angle_gamma   90.00
#
_symmetry.space_group_name_H-M   'P 1'
#
loop_
_entity.id
_entity.type
_entity.pdbx_description
1 polymer ?
#
loop_
_entity_poly.entity_id
_entity_poly.type
_entity_poly.pdbx_seq_one_letter_code
_entity_poly.pdbx_strand_id
1 'polypeptide(L)'
;MAQTKIIRRQKIELKMITSKAKRMVAFKKLWASVVKEAHELYLTMGEHVAIVAYSPTGKSYAYDSSGCFDTIERFLSDAKASAFLKPILSNHLLSPKPVVMAQTQIIRRQKIELKMITSKAKCMVAFKKLWASAVKEAHELHITTGADVAIVAYSPTGKPYAYDSSNNFGTIKRFLNNAKASAIKGGH
;
A
#
# COMPACT_ATOMS: atom_id res chain seq x y z
N MET A 1 32.96 14.29 24.04
CA MET A 1 32.40 13.40 22.99
C MET A 1 31.04 12.90 23.46
N ALA A 2 29.94 13.29 22.81
CA ALA A 2 28.59 12.92 23.23
C ALA A 2 28.23 11.51 22.75
N GLN A 3 27.97 10.59 23.68
CA GLN A 3 27.51 9.24 23.35
C GLN A 3 26.04 9.30 22.93
N THR A 4 25.72 8.87 21.71
CA THR A 4 24.35 8.81 21.22
C THR A 4 23.67 7.55 21.78
N LYS A 5 22.71 7.75 22.70
CA LYS A 5 21.92 6.67 23.31
C LYS A 5 21.03 5.99 22.26
N ILE A 6 21.35 4.75 21.89
CA ILE A 6 20.52 3.94 20.98
C ILE A 6 19.28 3.49 21.75
N ILE A 7 18.16 4.18 21.55
CA ILE A 7 16.86 3.78 22.12
C ILE A 7 16.33 2.58 21.34
N ARG A 8 16.28 1.41 21.98
CA ARG A 8 15.68 0.21 21.39
C ARG A 8 14.19 0.43 21.13
N ARG A 9 13.71 -0.01 19.96
CA ARG A 9 12.30 0.08 19.55
C ARG A 9 11.45 -0.76 20.52
N GLN A 10 10.63 -0.11 21.35
CA GLN A 10 9.67 -0.82 22.18
C GLN A 10 8.58 -1.42 21.29
N LYS A 11 8.22 -2.68 21.52
CA LYS A 11 7.08 -3.30 20.86
C LYS A 11 5.82 -2.70 21.48
N ILE A 12 5.07 -1.97 20.67
CA ILE A 12 3.84 -1.29 21.08
C ILE A 12 2.65 -2.13 20.63
N GLU A 13 1.58 -2.11 21.40
CA GLU A 13 0.28 -2.59 20.98
C GLU A 13 -0.19 -1.86 19.72
N LEU A 14 -0.80 -2.59 18.77
CA LEU A 14 -1.31 -2.01 17.53
C LEU A 14 -2.60 -1.23 17.82
N LYS A 15 -2.44 0.06 18.13
CA LYS A 15 -3.55 0.97 18.43
C LYS A 15 -3.25 2.39 17.98
N MET A 16 -4.32 3.19 17.87
CA MET A 16 -4.21 4.57 17.46
C MET A 16 -3.40 5.40 18.47
N ILE A 17 -2.46 6.19 17.96
CA ILE A 17 -1.71 7.16 18.78
C ILE A 17 -2.61 8.35 19.11
N THR A 18 -2.82 8.61 20.39
CA THR A 18 -3.70 9.70 20.85
C THR A 18 -3.12 11.10 20.58
N SER A 19 -1.84 11.30 20.87
CA SER A 19 -1.16 12.59 20.67
C SER A 19 -1.01 12.93 19.18
N LYS A 20 -1.57 14.07 18.77
CA LYS A 20 -1.58 14.55 17.36
C LYS A 20 -0.17 14.71 16.78
N ALA A 21 0.77 15.29 17.54
CA ALA A 21 2.16 15.49 17.10
C ALA A 21 2.88 14.14 16.91
N LYS A 22 2.78 13.23 17.89
CA LYS A 22 3.37 11.88 17.80
C LYS A 22 2.73 11.07 16.68
N ARG A 23 1.43 11.21 16.48
CA ARG A 23 0.68 10.56 15.40
C ARG A 23 1.15 11.01 14.02
N MET A 24 1.42 12.30 13.82
CA MET A 24 1.97 12.80 12.56
C MET A 24 3.41 12.32 12.33
N VAL A 25 4.23 12.25 13.37
CA VAL A 25 5.59 11.67 13.27
C VAL A 25 5.52 10.18 12.90
N ALA A 26 4.62 9.43 13.54
CA ALA A 26 4.38 8.03 13.22
C ALA A 26 3.88 7.86 11.78
N PHE A 27 2.95 8.70 11.33
CA PHE A 27 2.46 8.72 9.96
C PHE A 27 3.61 8.82 8.96
N LYS A 28 4.52 9.80 9.11
CA LYS A 28 5.64 9.98 8.19
C LYS A 28 6.56 8.75 8.14
N LYS A 29 6.84 8.15 9.31
CA LYS A 29 7.69 6.95 9.40
C LYS A 29 7.03 5.71 8.79
N LEU A 30 5.77 5.47 9.12
CA LEU A 30 4.99 4.35 8.60
C LEU A 30 4.73 4.51 7.10
N TRP A 31 4.41 5.72 6.62
CA TRP A 31 4.32 6.04 5.20
C TRP A 31 5.59 5.64 4.45
N ALA A 32 6.77 6.04 4.94
CA ALA A 32 8.04 5.65 4.34
C ALA A 32 8.26 4.12 4.34
N SER A 33 7.79 3.43 5.39
CA SER A 33 7.84 1.97 5.50
C SER A 33 6.95 1.30 4.45
N VAL A 34 5.70 1.75 4.32
CA VAL A 34 4.74 1.28 3.31
C VAL A 34 5.29 1.49 1.89
N VAL A 35 5.83 2.68 1.61
CA VAL A 35 6.46 2.99 0.32
C VAL A 35 7.63 2.06 0.03
N LYS A 36 8.48 1.80 1.03
CA LYS A 36 9.61 0.88 0.86
C LYS A 36 9.13 -0.53 0.51
N GLU A 37 8.18 -1.07 1.28
CA GLU A 37 7.65 -2.43 1.05
C GLU A 37 6.95 -2.55 -0.31
N ALA A 38 6.20 -1.52 -0.71
CA ALA A 38 5.62 -1.46 -2.05
C ALA A 38 6.70 -1.37 -3.13
N HIS A 39 7.72 -0.54 -2.98
CA HIS A 39 8.79 -0.46 -3.97
C HIS A 39 9.54 -1.79 -4.13
N GLU A 40 9.67 -2.59 -3.06
CA GLU A 40 10.21 -3.95 -3.14
C GLU A 40 9.35 -4.88 -4.01
N LEU A 41 8.01 -4.71 -4.06
CA LEU A 41 7.15 -5.40 -5.03
C LEU A 41 7.56 -5.10 -6.46
N TYR A 42 7.74 -3.81 -6.79
CA TYR A 42 8.15 -3.36 -8.11
C TYR A 42 9.51 -3.96 -8.50
N LEU A 43 10.53 -3.83 -7.63
CA LEU A 43 11.87 -4.32 -7.91
C LEU A 43 11.92 -5.85 -8.11
N THR A 44 11.09 -6.60 -7.39
CA THR A 44 11.12 -8.07 -7.45
C THR A 44 10.37 -8.63 -8.66
N MET A 45 9.31 -7.94 -9.10
CA MET A 45 8.36 -8.46 -10.10
C MET A 45 8.41 -7.73 -11.45
N GLY A 46 8.96 -6.51 -11.50
CA GLY A 46 8.95 -5.66 -12.69
C GLY A 46 7.60 -5.03 -13.01
N GLU A 47 6.58 -5.21 -12.16
CA GLU A 47 5.25 -4.62 -12.34
C GLU A 47 5.10 -3.39 -11.45
N HIS A 48 4.50 -2.34 -12.00
CA HIS A 48 4.37 -1.09 -11.27
C HIS A 48 3.32 -1.16 -10.14
N VAL A 49 3.63 -0.45 -9.06
CA VAL A 49 2.80 -0.24 -7.86
C VAL A 49 2.60 1.24 -7.61
N ALA A 50 1.45 1.58 -7.05
CA ALA A 50 1.18 2.91 -6.52
C ALA A 50 0.46 2.87 -5.18
N ILE A 51 0.65 3.92 -4.39
CA ILE A 51 0.09 4.10 -3.05
C ILE A 51 -0.49 5.50 -2.98
N VAL A 52 -1.68 5.61 -2.42
CA VAL A 52 -2.29 6.89 -2.06
C VAL A 52 -2.64 6.86 -0.58
N ALA A 53 -2.35 7.94 0.14
CA ALA A 53 -2.82 8.12 1.50
C ALA A 53 -3.31 9.53 1.74
N TYR A 54 -4.23 9.68 2.69
CA TYR A 54 -4.57 10.96 3.30
C TYR A 54 -4.14 10.90 4.76
N SER A 55 -3.29 11.84 5.14
CA SER A 55 -2.78 11.91 6.49
C SER A 55 -3.88 12.20 7.50
N PRO A 56 -3.58 12.09 8.81
CA PRO A 56 -4.56 12.41 9.86
C PRO A 56 -4.99 13.88 9.88
N THR A 57 -4.35 14.74 9.07
CA THR A 57 -4.74 16.15 8.86
C THR A 57 -5.42 16.38 7.51
N GLY A 58 -5.77 15.32 6.78
CA GLY A 58 -6.43 15.38 5.48
C GLY A 58 -5.52 15.72 4.29
N LYS A 59 -4.19 15.81 4.49
CA LYS A 59 -3.26 16.09 3.36
C LYS A 59 -3.05 14.81 2.56
N SER A 60 -3.13 14.89 1.23
CA SER A 60 -2.85 13.77 0.34
C SER A 60 -1.35 13.51 0.19
N TYR A 61 -0.99 12.24 0.14
CA TYR A 61 0.33 11.71 -0.15
C TYR A 61 0.15 10.64 -1.23
N ALA A 62 1.07 10.60 -2.18
CA ALA A 62 1.05 9.59 -3.23
C ALA A 62 2.47 9.14 -3.56
N TYR A 63 2.58 7.88 -3.96
CA TYR A 63 3.79 7.27 -4.46
C TYR A 63 3.41 6.43 -5.68
N ASP A 64 4.22 6.49 -6.74
CA ASP A 64 4.06 5.66 -7.92
C ASP A 64 5.45 5.22 -8.41
N SER A 65 5.65 3.92 -8.54
CA SER A 65 6.92 3.34 -9.00
C SER A 65 7.27 3.68 -10.46
N SER A 66 6.32 4.14 -11.27
CA SER A 66 6.59 4.64 -12.63
C SER A 66 7.28 6.00 -12.63
N GLY A 67 7.21 6.75 -11.53
CA GLY A 67 7.70 8.13 -11.44
C GLY A 67 6.76 9.19 -12.05
N CYS A 68 5.79 8.80 -12.88
CA CYS A 68 4.90 9.71 -13.61
C CYS A 68 3.41 9.58 -13.25
N PHE A 69 3.07 8.86 -12.18
CA PHE A 69 1.68 8.51 -11.81
C PHE A 69 0.95 7.59 -12.82
N ASP A 70 1.66 7.04 -13.81
CA ASP A 70 1.12 6.17 -14.85
C ASP A 70 0.42 4.94 -14.26
N THR A 71 0.89 4.40 -13.14
CA THR A 71 0.28 3.22 -12.52
C THR A 71 -1.08 3.55 -11.95
N ILE A 72 -1.18 4.70 -11.28
CA ILE A 72 -2.47 5.20 -10.81
C ILE A 72 -3.36 5.40 -12.02
N GLU A 73 -2.97 6.22 -13.00
CA GLU A 73 -3.77 6.54 -14.18
C GLU A 73 -4.22 5.32 -14.98
N ARG A 74 -3.31 4.37 -15.18
CA ARG A 74 -3.62 3.07 -15.80
C ARG A 74 -4.66 2.33 -14.97
N PHE A 75 -4.48 2.22 -13.66
CA PHE A 75 -5.47 1.59 -12.78
C PHE A 75 -6.83 2.30 -12.83
N LEU A 76 -6.85 3.62 -13.00
CA LEU A 76 -8.08 4.40 -13.13
C LEU A 76 -8.80 4.14 -14.45
N SER A 77 -8.05 3.93 -15.52
CA SER A 77 -8.56 3.79 -16.89
C SER A 77 -8.80 2.33 -17.30
N ASP A 78 -8.29 1.38 -16.52
CA ASP A 78 -8.33 -0.04 -16.84
C ASP A 78 -9.73 -0.63 -16.62
N ALA A 79 -10.34 -1.12 -17.70
CA ALA A 79 -11.63 -1.80 -17.66
C ALA A 79 -11.62 -3.06 -16.77
N LYS A 80 -10.48 -3.75 -16.63
CA LYS A 80 -10.31 -4.89 -15.71
C LYS A 80 -10.28 -4.42 -14.27
N ALA A 81 -9.63 -3.28 -13.98
CA ALA A 81 -9.66 -2.67 -12.66
C ALA A 81 -11.08 -2.16 -12.33
N SER A 82 -11.76 -1.53 -13.29
CA SER A 82 -13.16 -1.13 -13.16
C SER A 82 -14.07 -2.34 -12.90
N ALA A 83 -13.94 -3.43 -13.65
CA ALA A 83 -14.68 -4.67 -13.44
C ALA A 83 -14.33 -5.36 -12.10
N PHE A 84 -13.09 -5.23 -11.64
CA PHE A 84 -12.67 -5.68 -10.31
C PHE A 84 -13.33 -4.85 -9.21
N LEU A 85 -13.40 -3.53 -9.38
CA LEU A 85 -14.03 -2.63 -8.42
C LEU A 85 -15.55 -2.74 -8.43
N LYS A 86 -16.21 -2.96 -9.59
CA LYS A 86 -17.68 -2.96 -9.73
C LYS A 86 -18.43 -3.85 -8.71
N PRO A 87 -18.12 -5.15 -8.52
CA PRO A 87 -18.76 -6.00 -7.53
C PRO A 87 -18.47 -5.57 -6.08
N ILE A 88 -17.27 -5.03 -5.84
CA ILE A 88 -16.82 -4.61 -4.51
C ILE A 88 -17.44 -3.26 -4.12
N LEU A 89 -17.79 -2.43 -5.11
CA LEU A 89 -18.49 -1.17 -4.93
C LEU A 89 -20.00 -1.35 -4.80
N SER A 90 -20.57 -2.43 -5.32
CA SER A 90 -22.01 -2.73 -5.24
C SER A 90 -22.39 -3.51 -3.98
N ASN A 91 -21.48 -4.30 -3.41
CA ASN A 91 -21.72 -5.08 -2.19
C ASN A 91 -20.77 -4.60 -1.09
N HIS A 92 -21.34 -4.09 0.00
CA HIS A 92 -20.67 -3.56 1.19
C HIS A 92 -19.93 -4.64 2.01
N LEU A 93 -19.15 -5.51 1.36
CA LEU A 93 -18.47 -6.67 1.91
C LEU A 93 -17.05 -6.75 1.36
N LEU A 94 -16.10 -6.26 2.16
CA LEU A 94 -14.88 -7.01 2.47
C LEU A 94 -14.36 -6.50 3.82
N SER A 95 -14.82 -7.16 4.88
CA SER A 95 -13.93 -7.42 5.99
C SER A 95 -12.67 -8.08 5.42
N PRO A 96 -11.48 -7.83 6.01
CA PRO A 96 -10.31 -8.63 5.68
C PRO A 96 -10.69 -10.08 5.95
N LYS A 97 -10.89 -10.89 4.89
CA LYS A 97 -10.89 -12.33 5.08
C LYS A 97 -9.51 -12.64 5.65
N PRO A 98 -9.40 -13.17 6.87
CA PRO A 98 -8.11 -13.57 7.39
C PRO A 98 -7.53 -14.50 6.34
N VAL A 99 -6.40 -14.11 5.76
CA VAL A 99 -5.55 -15.07 5.11
C VAL A 99 -5.11 -15.97 6.25
N VAL A 100 -5.84 -17.07 6.45
CA VAL A 100 -5.39 -18.19 7.27
C VAL A 100 -4.15 -18.69 6.55
N MET A 101 -3.00 -18.13 6.93
CA MET A 101 -1.71 -18.69 6.60
C MET A 101 -1.72 -20.03 7.30
N ALA A 102 -1.98 -21.10 6.54
CA ALA A 102 -1.70 -22.46 6.99
C ALA A 102 -0.30 -22.43 7.60
N GLN A 103 -0.17 -22.91 8.85
CA GLN A 103 1.06 -22.93 9.64
C GLN A 103 2.13 -23.72 8.89
N THR A 104 2.75 -23.07 7.92
CA THR A 104 3.89 -23.60 7.20
C THR A 104 5.06 -23.34 8.11
N GLN A 105 5.78 -24.42 8.45
CA GLN A 105 6.95 -24.38 9.31
C GLN A 105 7.84 -23.19 8.96
N ILE A 106 8.37 -22.53 10.00
CA ILE A 106 9.30 -21.41 9.87
C ILE A 106 10.62 -21.95 9.31
N ILE A 107 10.64 -22.17 8.00
CA ILE A 107 11.87 -22.39 7.24
C ILE A 107 12.66 -21.08 7.38
N ARG A 108 13.85 -21.17 7.96
CA ARG A 108 14.75 -20.04 8.24
C ARG A 108 14.75 -19.06 7.05
N ARG A 109 14.36 -17.80 7.30
CA ARG A 109 14.40 -16.73 6.30
C ARG A 109 15.85 -16.54 5.84
N GLN A 110 16.20 -17.06 4.67
CA GLN A 110 17.42 -16.67 4.00
C GLN A 110 17.24 -15.24 3.46
N LYS A 111 18.23 -14.39 3.69
CA LYS A 111 18.30 -13.06 3.08
C LYS A 111 18.56 -13.27 1.58
N ILE A 112 17.53 -13.13 0.77
CA ILE A 112 17.66 -13.25 -0.69
C ILE A 112 18.18 -11.92 -1.22
N GLU A 113 19.15 -11.97 -2.13
CA GLU A 113 19.55 -10.78 -2.89
C GLU A 113 18.36 -10.25 -3.70
N LEU A 114 18.20 -8.93 -3.78
CA LEU A 114 17.18 -8.30 -4.62
C LEU A 114 17.51 -8.57 -6.09
N LYS A 115 16.94 -9.64 -6.64
CA LYS A 115 17.07 -10.05 -8.03
C LYS A 115 15.68 -10.33 -8.59
N MET A 116 15.47 -9.95 -9.84
CA MET A 116 14.23 -10.22 -10.56
C MET A 116 13.96 -11.73 -10.60
N ILE A 117 12.77 -12.15 -10.18
CA ILE A 117 12.41 -13.57 -10.17
C ILE A 117 11.94 -13.96 -11.57
N THR A 118 12.77 -14.71 -12.29
CA THR A 118 12.49 -15.14 -13.67
C THR A 118 11.43 -16.25 -13.76
N SER A 119 11.29 -17.09 -12.73
CA SER A 119 10.30 -18.17 -12.72
C SER A 119 8.90 -17.65 -12.40
N LYS A 120 7.95 -17.77 -13.34
CA LYS A 120 6.57 -17.29 -13.21
C LYS A 120 5.83 -17.82 -11.96
N ALA A 121 6.01 -19.09 -11.61
CA ALA A 121 5.38 -19.68 -10.42
C ALA A 121 5.96 -19.12 -9.10
N LYS A 122 7.29 -19.02 -9.02
CA LYS A 122 7.99 -18.45 -7.84
C LYS A 122 7.70 -16.94 -7.72
N CYS A 123 7.66 -16.24 -8.84
CA CYS A 123 7.31 -14.83 -8.98
C CYS A 123 5.91 -14.58 -8.40
N MET A 124 4.91 -15.39 -8.79
CA MET A 124 3.54 -15.23 -8.30
C MET A 124 3.38 -15.54 -6.80
N VAL A 125 4.09 -16.53 -6.26
CA VAL A 125 4.11 -16.81 -4.81
C VAL A 125 4.77 -15.67 -4.04
N ALA A 126 5.91 -15.19 -4.52
CA ALA A 126 6.62 -14.06 -3.93
C ALA A 126 5.76 -12.78 -3.97
N PHE A 127 5.05 -12.53 -5.07
CA PHE A 127 4.13 -11.40 -5.19
C PHE A 127 3.07 -11.45 -4.10
N LYS A 128 2.40 -12.61 -3.90
CA LYS A 128 1.37 -12.74 -2.87
C LYS A 128 1.92 -12.45 -1.47
N LYS A 129 3.15 -12.90 -1.18
CA LYS A 129 3.80 -12.66 0.12
C LYS A 129 4.15 -11.18 0.32
N LEU A 130 4.79 -10.56 -0.66
CA LEU A 130 5.16 -9.14 -0.60
C LEU A 130 3.92 -8.24 -0.59
N TRP A 131 2.89 -8.58 -1.36
CA TRP A 131 1.60 -7.89 -1.36
C TRP A 131 0.96 -7.93 0.02
N ALA A 132 0.90 -9.11 0.65
CA ALA A 132 0.39 -9.25 2.01
C ALA A 132 1.21 -8.45 3.03
N SER A 133 2.52 -8.36 2.85
CA SER A 133 3.42 -7.56 3.69
C SER A 133 3.14 -6.06 3.55
N ALA A 134 3.06 -5.55 2.31
CA ALA A 134 2.74 -4.15 2.02
C ALA A 134 1.34 -3.77 2.55
N VAL A 135 0.35 -4.65 2.37
CA VAL A 135 -1.00 -4.45 2.92
C VAL A 135 -1.00 -4.43 4.44
N LYS A 136 -0.22 -5.30 5.09
CA LYS A 136 -0.09 -5.31 6.55
C LYS A 136 0.48 -3.98 7.05
N GLU A 137 1.54 -3.48 6.41
CA GLU A 137 2.16 -2.21 6.77
C GLU A 137 1.20 -1.03 6.56
N ALA A 138 0.43 -1.04 5.48
CA ALA A 138 -0.60 -0.03 5.22
C ALA A 138 -1.75 -0.11 6.24
N HIS A 139 -2.16 -1.31 6.63
CA HIS A 139 -3.16 -1.46 7.68
C HIS A 139 -2.64 -0.94 9.03
N GLU A 140 -1.37 -1.19 9.36
CA GLU A 140 -0.73 -0.61 10.54
C GLU A 140 -0.69 0.93 10.48
N LEU A 141 -0.38 1.51 9.31
CA LEU A 141 -0.46 2.95 9.09
C LEU A 141 -1.87 3.49 9.39
N HIS A 142 -2.90 2.83 8.88
CA HIS A 142 -4.30 3.19 9.14
C HIS A 142 -4.63 3.13 10.63
N ILE A 143 -4.42 1.99 11.29
CA ILE A 143 -4.80 1.79 12.69
C ILE A 143 -4.02 2.73 13.62
N THR A 144 -2.72 2.89 13.38
CA THR A 144 -1.84 3.67 14.27
C THR A 144 -2.11 5.18 14.15
N THR A 145 -2.52 5.63 12.96
CA THR A 145 -2.57 7.07 12.65
C THR A 145 -3.94 7.61 12.29
N GLY A 146 -4.91 6.76 11.97
CA GLY A 146 -6.18 7.17 11.39
C GLY A 146 -6.04 7.74 9.98
N ALA A 147 -4.94 7.46 9.29
CA ALA A 147 -4.78 7.82 7.89
C ALA A 147 -5.65 6.91 7.01
N ASP A 148 -6.26 7.48 6.00
CA ASP A 148 -6.85 6.70 4.92
C ASP A 148 -5.73 6.30 3.96
N VAL A 149 -5.58 5.02 3.63
CA VAL A 149 -4.52 4.53 2.76
C VAL A 149 -5.05 3.49 1.80
N ALA A 150 -4.59 3.57 0.55
CA ALA A 150 -4.86 2.60 -0.49
C ALA A 150 -3.58 2.25 -1.25
N ILE A 151 -3.48 0.99 -1.65
CA ILE A 151 -2.40 0.46 -2.49
C ILE A 151 -3.05 -0.13 -3.73
N VAL A 152 -2.49 0.14 -4.91
CA VAL A 152 -2.84 -0.52 -6.17
C VAL A 152 -1.59 -1.09 -6.82
N ALA A 153 -1.69 -2.29 -7.39
CA ALA A 153 -0.60 -2.95 -8.09
C ALA A 153 -1.14 -3.86 -9.19
N TYR A 154 -0.27 -4.23 -10.11
CA TYR A 154 -0.52 -5.32 -11.06
C TYR A 154 0.29 -6.55 -10.68
N SER A 155 -0.32 -7.73 -10.79
CA SER A 155 0.44 -8.98 -10.70
C SER A 155 1.30 -9.18 -11.94
N PRO A 156 2.29 -10.09 -11.91
CA PRO A 156 3.06 -10.51 -13.10
C PRO A 156 2.22 -11.09 -14.25
N THR A 157 0.91 -11.26 -14.05
CA THR A 157 -0.06 -11.71 -15.06
C THR A 157 -0.96 -10.58 -15.54
N GLY A 158 -0.67 -9.33 -15.16
CA GLY A 158 -1.45 -8.14 -15.49
C GLY A 158 -2.81 -8.08 -14.78
N LYS A 159 -3.03 -8.84 -13.70
CA LYS A 159 -4.27 -8.74 -12.91
C LYS A 159 -4.15 -7.60 -11.90
N PRO A 160 -5.15 -6.72 -11.77
CA PRO A 160 -5.13 -5.67 -10.77
C PRO A 160 -5.30 -6.24 -9.36
N TYR A 161 -4.58 -5.66 -8.41
CA TYR A 161 -4.68 -5.89 -6.97
C TYR A 161 -4.87 -4.53 -6.29
N ALA A 162 -5.75 -4.47 -5.30
CA ALA A 162 -5.99 -3.26 -4.54
C ALA A 162 -6.28 -3.52 -3.06
N TYR A 163 -5.87 -2.58 -2.23
CA TYR A 163 -6.21 -2.47 -0.83
C TYR A 163 -6.67 -1.04 -0.56
N ASP A 164 -7.69 -0.85 0.29
CA ASP A 164 -8.14 0.46 0.74
C ASP A 164 -8.63 0.34 2.19
N SER A 165 -8.12 1.20 3.09
CA SER A 165 -8.48 1.18 4.50
C SER A 165 -9.90 1.67 4.79
N SER A 166 -10.55 2.35 3.86
CA SER A 166 -11.92 2.88 4.02
C SER A 166 -13.02 1.83 3.82
N ASN A 167 -12.66 0.55 3.62
CA ASN A 167 -13.54 -0.59 3.30
C ASN A 167 -14.42 -0.45 2.03
N ASN A 168 -14.54 0.76 1.45
CA ASN A 168 -15.42 1.10 0.32
C ASN A 168 -14.69 1.80 -0.84
N PHE A 169 -13.36 1.66 -0.89
CA PHE A 169 -12.49 2.32 -1.88
C PHE A 169 -12.61 3.86 -1.89
N GLY A 170 -13.05 4.45 -0.79
CA GLY A 170 -13.24 5.89 -0.63
C GLY A 170 -11.95 6.67 -0.78
N THR A 171 -10.81 6.09 -0.38
CA THR A 171 -9.48 6.72 -0.53
C THR A 171 -9.13 6.87 -1.99
N ILE A 172 -9.24 5.77 -2.76
CA ILE A 172 -8.98 5.79 -4.21
C ILE A 172 -9.97 6.71 -4.94
N LYS A 173 -11.27 6.64 -4.61
CA LYS A 173 -12.31 7.52 -5.20
C LYS A 173 -12.05 9.00 -4.93
N ARG A 174 -11.67 9.35 -3.70
CA ARG A 174 -11.39 10.75 -3.32
C ARG A 174 -10.18 11.26 -4.10
N PHE A 175 -9.13 10.45 -4.22
CA PHE A 175 -7.96 10.80 -5.02
C PHE A 175 -8.29 10.96 -6.50
N LEU A 176 -9.05 10.02 -7.06
CA LEU A 176 -9.61 10.06 -8.41
C LEU A 176 -10.32 11.37 -8.73
N ASN A 177 -11.23 11.79 -7.86
CA ASN A 177 -12.01 13.00 -8.06
C ASN A 177 -11.14 14.26 -7.97
N ASN A 178 -10.17 14.28 -7.04
CA ASN A 178 -9.26 15.41 -6.87
C ASN A 178 -8.27 15.57 -8.04
N ALA A 179 -7.80 14.46 -8.63
CA ALA A 179 -6.97 14.49 -9.82
C ALA A 179 -7.73 15.09 -11.01
N LYS A 180 -8.98 14.63 -11.24
CA LYS A 180 -9.86 15.16 -12.29
C LYS A 180 -10.17 16.66 -12.09
N ALA A 181 -10.49 17.06 -10.87
CA ALA A 181 -10.77 18.47 -10.55
C ALA A 181 -9.55 19.38 -10.77
N SER A 182 -8.34 18.88 -10.56
CA SER A 182 -7.09 19.61 -10.81
C SER A 182 -6.80 19.75 -12.31
N ALA A 183 -7.07 18.71 -13.11
CA ALA A 183 -6.90 18.75 -14.57
C ALA A 183 -7.84 19.76 -15.26
N ILE A 184 -9.06 19.95 -14.74
CA ILE A 184 -10.04 20.90 -15.28
C ILE A 184 -9.64 22.37 -15.01
N LYS A 185 -8.86 22.64 -13.95
CA LYS A 185 -8.47 24.01 -13.55
C LYS A 185 -7.19 24.53 -14.23
N GLY A 186 -6.44 23.68 -14.92
CA GLY A 186 -5.17 24.05 -15.59
C GLY A 186 -5.31 24.45 -17.06
N GLY A 187 -6.53 24.49 -17.60
CA GLY A 187 -6.81 24.87 -18.98
C GLY A 187 -7.56 26.19 -19.07
N HIS A 188 -6.88 27.30 -18.77
CA HIS A 188 -7.29 28.66 -19.13
C HIS A 188 -6.06 29.50 -19.46
#